data_AF-A0A840BPB6-F1
#
_entry.id   AF-A0A840BPB6-F1
#
_cell.length_a   1.000
_cell.length_b   1.000
_cell.length_c   1.000
_cell.angle_alpha   90.00
_cell.angle_beta   90.00
_cell.angle_gamma   90.00
#
_symmetry.space_group_name_H-M   'P 1'
#
loop_
_entity.id
_entity.type
_entity.pdbx_description
1 polymer ?
#
loop_
_entity_poly.entity_id
_entity_poly.type
_entity_poly.pdbx_seq_one_letter_code
_entity_poly.pdbx_strand_id
1 'polypeptide(L)'
;MDALIHAMAISQSAEAARHAGIRVEPHFTSQEALSIHSEQGVIELAGPRAVEFLERARKLWGLAGVVSLHMAMLHCASEILAKQTAA
;
A
#
# COMPACT_ATOMS: atom_id res chain seq x y z
N MET A 1 5.12 19.48 -13.81
CA MET A 1 4.79 18.35 -14.71
C MET A 1 4.89 17.00 -13.98
N ASP A 2 5.63 16.93 -12.87
CA ASP A 2 5.86 15.70 -12.09
C ASP A 2 4.66 15.12 -11.33
N ALA A 3 3.84 15.91 -10.65
CA ALA A 3 2.82 15.36 -9.73
C ALA A 3 1.79 14.45 -10.43
N LEU A 4 1.41 14.78 -11.66
CA LEU A 4 0.48 13.98 -12.46
C LEU A 4 1.11 12.66 -12.91
N ILE A 5 2.39 12.66 -13.26
CA ILE A 5 3.12 11.43 -13.65
C ILE A 5 3.19 10.47 -12.45
N HIS A 6 3.53 11.00 -11.27
CA HIS A 6 3.55 10.22 -10.03
C HIS A 6 2.16 9.70 -9.66
N ALA A 7 1.12 10.54 -9.77
CA ALA A 7 -0.25 10.13 -9.52
C ALA A 7 -0.71 9.01 -10.46
N MET A 8 -0.38 9.11 -11.76
CA MET A 8 -0.71 8.07 -12.74
C MET A 8 0.01 6.74 -12.43
N ALA A 9 1.29 6.78 -12.06
CA ALA A 9 2.04 5.58 -11.70
C ALA A 9 1.45 4.90 -10.44
N ILE A 10 1.10 5.68 -9.41
CA ILE A 10 0.44 5.17 -8.20
C ILE A 10 -0.91 4.55 -8.55
N SER A 11 -1.74 5.23 -9.34
CA SER A 11 -3.05 4.72 -9.76
C SER A 11 -2.95 3.43 -10.56
N GLN A 12 -2.04 3.36 -11.54
CA GLN A 12 -1.86 2.16 -12.36
C GLN A 12 -1.39 0.97 -11.53
N SER A 13 -0.42 1.20 -10.63
CA SER A 13 0.08 0.16 -9.72
C SER A 13 -1.00 -0.30 -8.74
N ALA A 14 -1.77 0.62 -8.17
CA ALA A 14 -2.86 0.30 -7.25
C ALA A 14 -4.00 -0.48 -7.93
N GLU A 15 -4.34 -0.11 -9.16
CA GLU A 15 -5.34 -0.81 -9.96
C GLU A 15 -4.87 -2.23 -10.33
N ALA A 16 -3.58 -2.39 -10.70
CA ALA A 16 -2.99 -3.70 -10.92
C ALA A 16 -3.01 -4.55 -9.65
N ALA A 17 -2.66 -3.96 -8.50
CA ALA A 17 -2.72 -4.64 -7.20
C ALA A 17 -4.14 -5.11 -6.86
N ARG A 18 -5.15 -4.27 -7.13
CA ARG A 18 -6.56 -4.64 -6.94
C ARG A 18 -6.97 -5.80 -7.83
N HIS A 19 -6.57 -5.79 -9.10
CA HIS A 19 -6.83 -6.91 -10.03
C HIS A 19 -6.12 -8.19 -9.63
N ALA A 20 -4.93 -8.10 -9.02
CA ALA A 20 -4.21 -9.23 -8.43
C ALA A 20 -4.79 -9.69 -7.08
N GLY A 21 -5.96 -9.18 -6.68
CA GLY A 21 -6.63 -9.58 -5.44
C GLY A 21 -5.97 -9.07 -4.16
N ILE A 22 -5.05 -8.09 -4.25
CA ILE A 22 -4.40 -7.54 -3.06
C ILE A 22 -5.41 -6.74 -2.23
N ARG A 23 -5.49 -7.03 -0.93
CA ARG A 23 -6.32 -6.32 0.04
C ARG A 23 -5.49 -5.88 1.24
N VAL A 24 -5.78 -4.69 1.75
CA VAL A 24 -5.13 -4.13 2.94
C VAL A 24 -6.17 -3.99 4.03
N GLU A 25 -5.99 -4.70 5.14
CA GLU A 25 -6.89 -4.71 6.28
C GLU A 25 -6.16 -4.17 7.53
N PRO A 26 -6.45 -2.91 7.93
CA PRO A 26 -5.93 -2.38 9.18
C PRO A 26 -6.63 -3.04 10.36
N HIS A 27 -5.86 -3.67 11.24
CA HIS A 27 -6.33 -4.28 12.47
C HIS A 27 -6.04 -3.34 13.64
N PHE A 28 -7.05 -2.59 14.06
CA PHE A 28 -6.99 -1.74 15.25
C PHE A 28 -7.14 -2.59 16.52
N THR A 29 -6.17 -3.48 16.78
CA THR A 29 -5.98 -4.11 18.08
C THR A 29 -4.96 -3.31 18.89
N SER A 30 -4.74 -3.67 20.16
CA SER A 30 -3.79 -3.01 21.07
C SER A 30 -2.33 -2.94 20.59
N GLN A 31 -2.00 -3.57 19.44
CA GLN A 31 -0.68 -3.57 18.81
C GLN A 31 -0.59 -2.83 17.46
N GLU A 32 -1.66 -2.17 17.00
CA GLU A 32 -1.71 -1.45 15.70
C GLU A 32 -1.05 -2.26 14.56
N ALA A 33 -1.72 -3.33 14.13
CA ALA A 33 -1.23 -4.21 13.08
C ALA A 33 -1.95 -3.93 11.75
N LEU A 34 -1.27 -4.21 10.64
CA LEU A 34 -1.84 -4.10 9.29
C LEU A 34 -1.58 -5.39 8.53
N SER A 35 -2.63 -5.98 7.96
CA SER A 35 -2.55 -7.22 7.21
C SER A 35 -2.69 -6.93 5.72
N ILE A 36 -1.74 -7.44 4.93
CA ILE A 36 -1.78 -7.40 3.47
C ILE A 36 -2.10 -8.81 2.98
N HIS A 37 -3.26 -8.96 2.37
CA HIS A 37 -3.73 -10.22 1.79
C HIS A 37 -3.47 -10.21 0.30
N SER A 38 -2.97 -11.33 -0.23
CA SER A 38 -2.78 -11.55 -1.67
C SER A 38 -2.92 -13.05 -1.97
N GLU A 39 -2.94 -13.42 -3.25
CA GLU A 39 -2.90 -14.83 -3.67
C GLU A 39 -1.63 -15.56 -3.20
N GLN A 40 -0.56 -14.83 -2.89
CA GLN A 40 0.72 -15.37 -2.41
C GLN A 40 0.73 -15.61 -0.90
N GLY A 41 -0.30 -15.17 -0.17
CA GLY A 41 -0.41 -15.30 1.28
C GLY A 41 -0.75 -14.00 1.99
N VAL A 42 -0.64 -14.03 3.32
CA VAL A 42 -0.90 -12.90 4.22
C VAL A 42 0.40 -12.40 4.81
N ILE A 43 0.66 -11.09 4.70
CA ILE A 43 1.78 -10.41 5.35
C ILE A 43 1.22 -9.58 6.50
N GLU A 44 1.68 -9.87 7.72
CA GLU A 44 1.38 -9.06 8.89
C GLU A 44 2.48 -8.03 9.14
N LEU A 45 2.11 -6.76 9.19
CA LEU A 45 2.96 -5.66 9.61
C LEU A 45 2.57 -5.28 11.04
N ALA A 46 3.49 -5.43 11.99
CA ALA A 46 3.26 -5.10 13.39
C ALA A 46 3.80 -3.70 13.73
N GLY A 47 3.06 -2.96 14.58
CA GLY A 47 3.47 -1.74 15.27
C GLY A 47 4.26 -0.77 14.39
N PRO A 48 5.59 -0.60 14.60
CA PRO A 48 6.39 0.38 13.86
C PRO A 48 6.29 0.26 12.33
N ARG A 49 6.25 -0.96 11.80
CA ARG A 49 6.18 -1.17 10.33
C ARG A 49 4.81 -0.83 9.75
N ALA A 50 3.74 -1.02 10.53
CA ALA A 50 2.40 -0.61 10.15
C ALA A 50 2.28 0.93 10.13
N VAL A 51 2.87 1.60 11.13
CA VAL A 51 2.94 3.07 11.18
C VAL A 51 3.73 3.62 9.99
N GLU A 52 4.93 3.09 9.70
CA GLU A 52 5.73 3.49 8.54
C GLU A 52 4.96 3.30 7.21
N PHE A 53 4.23 2.19 7.08
CA PHE A 53 3.37 1.94 5.92
C PHE A 53 2.30 3.03 5.75
N LEU A 54 1.57 3.33 6.83
CA LEU A 54 0.50 4.33 6.82
C LEU A 54 1.03 5.74 6.57
N GLU A 55 2.18 6.10 7.14
CA GLU A 55 2.85 7.37 6.87
C GLU A 55 3.28 7.48 5.41
N ARG A 56 3.82 6.41 4.81
CA ARG A 56 4.21 6.40 3.40
C ARG A 56 2.99 6.54 2.49
N ALA A 57 1.91 5.81 2.77
CA ALA A 57 0.65 5.94 2.04
C ALA A 57 0.08 7.36 2.16
N ARG A 58 0.14 7.98 3.35
CA ARG A 58 -0.30 9.36 3.59
C ARG A 58 0.56 10.39 2.85
N LYS A 59 1.88 10.20 2.78
CA LYS A 59 2.79 11.05 1.99
C LYS A 59 2.46 10.97 0.51
N LEU A 60 2.25 9.76 -0.03
CA LEU A 60 1.86 9.56 -1.43
C LEU A 60 0.52 10.21 -1.75
N TRP A 61 -0.46 10.06 -0.85
CA TRP A 61 -1.74 10.76 -0.93
C TRP A 61 -1.57 12.29 -1.00
N GLY A 62 -0.76 12.86 -0.11
CA GLY A 62 -0.50 14.31 -0.07
C GLY A 62 0.29 14.85 -1.27
N LEU A 63 1.18 14.04 -1.86
CA LEU A 63 1.98 14.42 -3.04
C LEU A 63 1.15 14.46 -4.32
N ALA A 64 0.21 13.54 -4.45
CA ALA A 64 -0.49 13.33 -5.70
C ALA A 64 -1.86 13.99 -5.73
N GLY A 65 -2.50 14.34 -4.59
CA GLY A 65 -3.70 15.18 -4.50
C GLY A 65 -5.00 14.66 -5.15
N VAL A 66 -4.88 13.73 -6.11
CA VAL A 66 -5.94 13.12 -6.91
C VAL A 66 -6.08 11.61 -6.68
N VAL A 67 -5.08 10.94 -6.11
CA VAL A 67 -5.20 9.53 -5.70
C VAL A 67 -5.89 9.44 -4.35
N SER A 68 -6.71 8.41 -4.14
CA SER A 68 -7.28 8.14 -2.82
C SER A 68 -6.22 7.52 -1.91
N LEU A 69 -6.40 7.69 -0.59
CA LEU A 69 -5.55 7.02 0.41
C LEU A 69 -5.55 5.49 0.22
N HIS A 70 -6.68 4.91 -0.21
CA HIS A 70 -6.78 3.49 -0.54
C HIS A 70 -5.88 3.08 -1.70
N MET A 71 -5.83 3.85 -2.80
CA MET A 71 -4.91 3.58 -3.91
C MET A 71 -3.45 3.70 -3.46
N ALA A 72 -3.12 4.69 -2.62
CA ALA A 72 -1.78 4.80 -2.06
C ALA A 72 -1.39 3.59 -1.19
N MET A 73 -2.32 3.05 -0.39
CA MET A 73 -2.09 1.83 0.39
C MET A 73 -1.89 0.59 -0.51
N LEU A 74 -2.70 0.43 -1.56
CA LEU A 74 -2.55 -0.68 -2.51
C LEU A 74 -1.20 -0.64 -3.24
N HIS A 75 -0.76 0.56 -3.64
CA HIS A 75 0.58 0.75 -4.22
C HIS A 75 1.69 0.34 -3.25
N CYS A 76 1.66 0.83 -2.01
CA CYS A 76 2.63 0.43 -0.98
C CYS A 76 2.62 -1.09 -0.73
N ALA A 77 1.44 -1.72 -0.70
CA ALA A 77 1.30 -3.15 -0.49
C ALA A 77 1.91 -3.95 -1.65
N SER A 78 1.68 -3.53 -2.89
CA SER A 78 2.30 -4.13 -4.08
C SER A 78 3.82 -4.06 -4.04
N GLU A 79 4.41 -2.93 -3.60
CA GLU A 79 5.87 -2.81 -3.48
C GLU A 79 6.44 -3.75 -2.41
N ILE A 80 5.74 -3.93 -1.29
CA ILE A 80 6.18 -4.84 -0.22
C ILE A 80 6.15 -6.29 -0.71
N LEU A 81 5.07 -6.70 -1.37
CA LEU A 81 4.94 -8.04 -1.95
C LEU A 81 6.02 -8.30 -3.00
N ALA A 82 6.26 -7.34 -3.91
CA ALA A 82 7.31 -7.46 -4.93
C ALA A 82 8.71 -7.66 -4.33
N LYS A 83 9.00 -7.00 -3.19
CA LYS A 83 10.26 -7.16 -2.47
C LYS A 83 10.38 -8.52 -1.76
N GLN A 84 9.28 -9.10 -1.30
CA GLN A 84 9.30 -10.43 -0.67
C GLN A 84 9.46 -11.56 -1.69
N THR A 85 8.90 -11.42 -2.90
CA THR A 85 9.04 -12.41 -3.97
C THR A 85 10.42 -12.42 -4.64
N ALA A 86 11.22 -11.38 -4.43
CA ALA A 86 12.56 -11.25 -5.02
C ALA A 86 13.69 -11.78 -4.10
N ALA A 87 13.34 -12.30 -2.92
CA ALA A 87 14.25 -12.89 -1.93
C ALA A 87 14.20 -14.42 -1.99
#